data_AF-H2YH03-F1
#
_entry.id   AF-H2YH03-F1
#
_cell.length_a   1.000
_cell.length_b   1.000
_cell.length_c   1.000
_cell.angle_alpha   90.00
_cell.angle_beta   90.00
_cell.angle_gamma   90.00
#
_symmetry.space_group_name_H-M   'P 1'
#
loop_
_entity.id
_entity.type
_entity.pdbx_description
1 polymer ?
#
loop_
_entity_poly.entity_id
_entity_poly.type
_entity_poly.pdbx_seq_one_letter_code
_entity_poly.pdbx_strand_id
1 'polypeptide(L)'
;LLHGAEAIGLKKEYKDGSIREFCFTDRYNFTNQEDDDFLLESEKHQIIKVELDSLRALDEKYVPGHQSIKLYPGKSICKSCNITNFRRLASNELITDFFPLHDRPALHKLRWAWYKTIDLNLRQPLDRVRAYFGDTIGIYFAFLNFYTIALVPLVMLGLMHWGLGLRTDIGGKVDDNWVLSVIHVLWSAAFLEMWKRKSTEYSYKWGTLGTKVWEEPRTGFRGPLGLNEVTQRQEPAFYDFAQAMQFTFRKITLAENHRLESDFQKNLITKILVFDFANNFLALFYIAFIYDDMPMLRQTLRNLFLVHMIVSQALESLLPYWTFRYRSSLYRATLKSNRVNTASSATDTGTFDDYLELWLQFGYVVLFSCVYPPAAIFALINNVIEMKSDAFKMCNVYRRPFVYQTNGIGTWKHILLGVRWLISYAVPVVPHWVKVETQRMKYFSLQALKRQV
;
A
#
# COMPACT_ATOMS: atom_id res chain seq x y z
N LEU A 1 -26.82 13.18 2.74
CA LEU A 1 -26.04 12.21 1.92
C LEU A 1 -25.77 12.73 0.51
N LEU A 2 -26.75 12.84 -0.39
CA LEU A 2 -26.49 13.26 -1.79
C LEU A 2 -25.73 14.62 -1.90
N HIS A 3 -26.15 15.66 -1.18
CA HIS A 3 -25.39 16.93 -1.12
C HIS A 3 -23.96 16.79 -0.55
N GLY A 4 -23.70 15.79 0.28
CA GLY A 4 -22.35 15.49 0.77
C GLY A 4 -21.50 14.73 -0.25
N ALA A 5 -22.12 13.94 -1.13
CA ALA A 5 -21.42 13.36 -2.29
C ALA A 5 -21.01 14.46 -3.29
N GLU A 6 -21.89 15.43 -3.51
CA GLU A 6 -21.64 16.66 -4.27
C GLU A 6 -20.54 17.52 -3.63
N ALA A 7 -20.61 17.79 -2.32
CA ALA A 7 -19.59 18.56 -1.60
C ALA A 7 -18.18 17.92 -1.59
N ILE A 8 -18.10 16.60 -1.80
CA ILE A 8 -16.85 15.83 -1.89
C ILE A 8 -16.35 15.73 -3.35
N GLY A 9 -17.14 16.13 -4.35
CA GLY A 9 -16.80 15.95 -5.77
C GLY A 9 -16.78 14.46 -6.18
N LEU A 10 -17.65 13.65 -5.59
CA LEU A 10 -17.69 12.20 -5.83
C LEU A 10 -18.11 11.92 -7.28
N LYS A 11 -17.33 11.13 -8.01
CA LYS A 11 -17.59 10.84 -9.42
C LYS A 11 -18.45 9.59 -9.61
N LYS A 12 -19.44 9.68 -10.50
CA LYS A 12 -20.39 8.62 -10.85
C LYS A 12 -20.49 8.45 -12.37
N GLU A 13 -20.98 7.29 -12.78
CA GLU A 13 -21.28 7.01 -14.18
C GLU A 13 -22.59 7.70 -14.60
N TYR A 14 -22.56 8.28 -15.79
CA TYR A 14 -23.62 9.08 -16.40
C TYR A 14 -24.31 8.24 -17.49
N LYS A 15 -25.55 8.56 -17.87
CA LYS A 15 -26.35 7.74 -18.81
C LYS A 15 -25.76 7.60 -20.23
N ASP A 16 -24.68 8.31 -20.55
CA ASP A 16 -23.89 8.21 -21.79
C ASP A 16 -22.61 7.34 -21.63
N GLY A 17 -22.38 6.73 -20.46
CA GLY A 17 -21.17 5.97 -20.12
C GLY A 17 -19.95 6.83 -19.75
N SER A 18 -20.09 8.15 -19.66
CA SER A 18 -19.04 9.04 -19.16
C SER A 18 -19.03 9.08 -17.63
N ILE A 19 -17.85 9.33 -17.04
CA ILE A 19 -17.70 9.45 -15.58
C ILE A 19 -17.57 10.93 -15.22
N ARG A 20 -18.54 11.44 -14.46
CA ARG A 20 -18.69 12.87 -14.14
C ARG A 20 -18.78 13.09 -12.63
N GLU A 21 -18.44 14.30 -12.17
CA GLU A 21 -18.61 14.70 -10.77
C GLU A 21 -20.11 14.86 -10.46
N PHE A 22 -20.57 14.25 -9.35
CA PHE A 22 -21.98 14.23 -8.99
C PHE A 22 -22.47 15.62 -8.56
N CYS A 23 -23.48 16.13 -9.24
CA CYS A 23 -24.22 17.33 -8.85
C CYS A 23 -25.67 16.96 -8.53
N PHE A 24 -26.22 17.52 -7.45
CA PHE A 24 -27.57 17.20 -6.99
C PHE A 24 -28.66 17.72 -7.93
N THR A 25 -28.42 18.81 -8.65
CA THR A 25 -29.37 19.34 -9.64
C THR A 25 -29.47 18.43 -10.87
N ASP A 26 -28.33 17.86 -11.30
CA ASP A 26 -28.18 17.02 -12.49
C ASP A 26 -28.36 15.50 -12.19
N ARG A 27 -28.69 15.15 -10.94
CA ARG A 27 -28.77 13.76 -10.43
C ARG A 27 -29.51 12.78 -11.34
N TYR A 28 -30.57 13.23 -12.02
CA TYR A 28 -31.43 12.40 -12.88
C TYR A 28 -30.70 11.85 -14.13
N ASN A 29 -29.56 12.41 -14.51
CA ASN A 29 -28.78 11.96 -15.66
C ASN A 29 -27.69 10.93 -15.31
N PHE A 30 -27.52 10.61 -14.03
CA PHE A 30 -26.63 9.54 -13.58
C PHE A 30 -27.29 8.16 -13.71
N THR A 31 -26.48 7.12 -13.91
CA THR A 31 -26.98 5.73 -13.92
C THR A 31 -27.47 5.31 -12.54
N ASN A 32 -28.56 4.55 -12.49
CA ASN A 32 -29.07 3.91 -11.26
C ASN A 32 -29.36 4.88 -10.09
N GLN A 33 -29.68 6.16 -10.36
CA GLN A 33 -29.98 7.14 -9.30
C GLN A 33 -31.20 6.75 -8.43
N GLU A 34 -32.15 6.00 -8.99
CA GLU A 34 -33.38 5.57 -8.31
C GLU A 34 -33.18 4.35 -7.40
N ASP A 35 -32.01 3.69 -7.45
CA ASP A 35 -31.68 2.57 -6.56
C ASP A 35 -31.23 3.07 -5.17
N ASP A 36 -31.69 2.43 -4.09
CA ASP A 36 -31.21 2.68 -2.71
C ASP A 36 -29.68 2.45 -2.55
N ASP A 37 -29.10 1.65 -3.45
CA ASP A 37 -27.67 1.33 -3.54
C ASP A 37 -26.85 2.33 -4.41
N PHE A 38 -27.47 3.41 -4.93
CA PHE A 38 -26.78 4.43 -5.74
C PHE A 38 -25.51 4.99 -5.07
N LEU A 39 -25.57 5.19 -3.76
CA LEU A 39 -24.40 5.43 -2.92
C LEU A 39 -23.94 4.13 -2.26
N LEU A 40 -22.69 3.75 -2.50
CA LEU A 40 -22.08 2.56 -1.93
C LEU A 40 -21.92 2.73 -0.41
N GLU A 41 -21.93 1.61 0.31
CA GLU A 41 -21.71 1.61 1.76
C GLU A 41 -20.34 2.15 2.18
N SER A 42 -19.33 2.09 1.30
CA SER A 42 -18.06 2.79 1.49
C SER A 42 -18.19 4.31 1.35
N GLU A 43 -18.88 4.79 0.31
CA GLU A 43 -19.10 6.21 0.02
C GLU A 43 -19.97 6.88 1.10
N LYS A 44 -21.05 6.24 1.56
CA LYS A 44 -21.90 6.72 2.67
C LYS A 44 -21.07 7.01 3.93
N HIS A 45 -20.14 6.11 4.28
CA HIS A 45 -19.22 6.31 5.41
C HIS A 45 -18.16 7.37 5.14
N GLN A 46 -17.64 7.50 3.91
CA GLN A 46 -16.73 8.58 3.53
C GLN A 46 -17.41 9.95 3.70
N ILE A 47 -18.65 10.10 3.24
CA ILE A 47 -19.43 11.33 3.38
C ILE A 47 -19.58 11.70 4.86
N ILE A 48 -20.06 10.77 5.69
CA ILE A 48 -20.20 11.02 7.14
C ILE A 48 -18.84 11.35 7.80
N LYS A 49 -17.75 10.71 7.37
CA LYS A 49 -16.39 10.98 7.89
C LYS A 49 -15.91 12.39 7.54
N VAL A 50 -16.09 12.83 6.30
CA VAL A 50 -15.71 14.20 5.88
C VAL A 50 -16.57 15.24 6.60
N GLU A 51 -17.88 15.01 6.74
CA GLU A 51 -18.75 15.94 7.49
C GLU A 51 -18.41 16.02 8.98
N LEU A 52 -18.00 14.91 9.61
CA LEU A 52 -17.51 14.93 11.00
C LEU A 52 -16.17 15.66 11.14
N ASP A 53 -15.24 15.49 10.19
CA ASP A 53 -14.00 16.27 10.18
C ASP A 53 -14.24 17.76 9.87
N SER A 54 -15.26 18.07 9.06
CA SER A 54 -15.63 19.43 8.65
C SER A 54 -16.15 20.28 9.80
N LEU A 55 -16.82 19.70 10.82
CA LEU A 55 -17.34 20.40 12.00
C LEU A 55 -16.34 21.37 12.63
N ARG A 56 -16.69 22.67 12.66
CA ARG A 56 -15.84 23.77 13.17
C ARG A 56 -16.37 24.43 14.43
N ALA A 57 -15.44 24.85 15.28
CA ALA A 57 -15.68 25.93 16.23
C ALA A 57 -15.88 27.25 15.47
N LEU A 58 -16.86 28.05 15.88
CA LEU A 58 -17.16 29.37 15.34
C LEU A 58 -16.57 30.42 16.28
N ASP A 59 -17.21 30.64 17.43
CA ASP A 59 -16.81 31.64 18.44
C ASP A 59 -16.22 30.99 19.72
N GLU A 60 -16.29 29.67 19.83
CA GLU A 60 -15.85 28.94 21.01
C GLU A 60 -14.33 29.04 21.20
N LYS A 61 -13.90 29.63 22.31
CA LYS A 61 -12.49 29.69 22.73
C LYS A 61 -12.03 28.41 23.44
N TYR A 62 -12.98 27.60 23.91
CA TYR A 62 -12.77 26.37 24.67
C TYR A 62 -13.91 25.38 24.39
N VAL A 63 -13.63 24.07 24.51
CA VAL A 63 -14.71 23.08 24.56
C VAL A 63 -15.53 23.30 25.84
N PRO A 64 -16.88 23.33 25.79
CA PRO A 64 -17.72 23.43 26.98
C PRO A 64 -17.35 22.38 28.05
N GLY A 65 -17.23 22.80 29.30
CA GLY A 65 -16.76 21.96 30.41
C GLY A 65 -15.23 21.72 30.48
N HIS A 66 -14.48 21.91 29.39
CA HIS A 66 -13.06 21.53 29.32
C HIS A 66 -12.14 22.68 28.89
N GLN A 67 -11.90 23.61 29.82
CA GLN A 67 -11.06 24.82 29.63
C GLN A 67 -9.59 24.54 29.24
N SER A 68 -9.09 23.30 29.35
CA SER A 68 -7.76 22.90 28.86
C SER A 68 -7.71 22.67 27.33
N ILE A 69 -8.87 22.50 26.68
CA ILE A 69 -8.99 22.29 25.24
C ILE A 69 -9.34 23.62 24.56
N LYS A 70 -8.30 24.42 24.30
CA LYS A 70 -8.42 25.66 23.52
C LYS A 70 -8.89 25.38 22.10
N LEU A 71 -9.99 26.03 21.74
CA LEU A 71 -10.54 26.13 20.38
C LEU A 71 -10.20 27.51 19.81
N TYR A 72 -10.35 27.67 18.50
CA TYR A 72 -10.25 28.94 17.79
C TYR A 72 -11.17 28.89 16.55
N PRO A 73 -11.63 30.05 16.02
CA PRO A 73 -12.53 30.08 14.86
C PRO A 73 -11.97 29.28 13.68
N GLY A 74 -12.77 28.40 13.10
CA GLY A 74 -12.37 27.55 11.99
C GLY A 74 -11.54 26.31 12.36
N LYS A 75 -11.30 26.04 13.65
CA LYS A 75 -10.65 24.79 14.12
C LYS A 75 -11.63 23.61 14.09
N SER A 76 -11.21 22.48 13.52
CA SER A 76 -12.02 21.25 13.51
C SER A 76 -12.23 20.70 14.93
N ILE A 77 -13.49 20.45 15.29
CA ILE A 77 -13.91 19.98 16.62
C ILE A 77 -13.49 18.53 16.84
N CYS A 78 -13.82 17.63 15.91
CA CYS A 78 -13.44 16.23 15.99
C CYS A 78 -11.91 16.06 16.06
N LYS A 79 -11.14 16.83 15.28
CA LYS A 79 -9.66 16.86 15.37
C LYS A 79 -9.12 17.43 16.69
N SER A 80 -9.90 18.25 17.40
CA SER A 80 -9.51 18.84 18.69
C SER A 80 -9.89 17.99 19.91
N CYS A 81 -10.84 17.05 19.77
CA CYS A 81 -11.33 16.21 20.86
C CYS A 81 -10.89 14.72 20.76
N ASN A 82 -10.30 14.32 19.62
CA ASN A 82 -9.81 12.96 19.35
C ASN A 82 -8.39 12.70 19.94
N ILE A 83 -8.19 11.47 20.44
CA ILE A 83 -6.97 10.94 21.06
C ILE A 83 -5.72 10.92 20.16
N THR A 84 -5.84 11.00 18.83
CA THR A 84 -4.69 10.83 17.90
C THR A 84 -3.50 11.79 18.12
N ASN A 85 -3.67 12.87 18.89
CA ASN A 85 -2.57 13.70 19.39
C ASN A 85 -1.84 13.03 20.57
N PHE A 86 -0.97 12.06 20.29
CA PHE A 86 -0.12 11.30 21.24
C PHE A 86 0.70 12.19 22.24
N ARG A 87 0.83 13.49 21.97
CA ARG A 87 1.53 14.47 22.83
C ARG A 87 0.63 15.16 23.87
N ARG A 88 -0.60 14.67 24.09
CA ARG A 88 -1.56 15.19 25.10
C ARG A 88 -2.01 14.14 26.14
N LEU A 89 -1.08 13.27 26.57
CA LEU A 89 -1.18 12.28 27.67
C LEU A 89 -1.55 12.85 29.07
N ALA A 90 -2.10 14.06 29.17
CA ALA A 90 -2.43 14.73 30.42
C ALA A 90 -3.54 15.81 30.30
N SER A 91 -4.31 15.87 29.19
CA SER A 91 -5.33 16.92 29.03
C SER A 91 -6.61 16.47 28.31
N ASN A 92 -7.49 15.82 29.08
CA ASN A 92 -8.92 15.58 28.83
C ASN A 92 -9.25 14.79 27.55
N GLU A 93 -9.37 13.47 27.71
CA GLU A 93 -9.88 12.54 26.71
C GLU A 93 -11.40 12.65 26.59
N LEU A 94 -11.89 13.22 25.48
CA LEU A 94 -13.33 13.39 25.23
C LEU A 94 -13.88 12.38 24.21
N ILE A 95 -13.10 12.05 23.17
CA ILE A 95 -13.47 11.05 22.17
C ILE A 95 -12.37 9.98 22.17
N THR A 96 -12.70 8.79 22.65
CA THR A 96 -11.76 7.67 22.82
C THR A 96 -11.41 7.01 21.48
N ASP A 97 -12.41 6.69 20.67
CA ASP A 97 -12.27 6.27 19.28
C ASP A 97 -13.58 6.52 18.51
N PHE A 98 -13.51 6.59 17.19
CA PHE A 98 -14.69 6.55 16.31
C PHE A 98 -14.36 5.64 15.11
N PHE A 99 -15.30 4.76 14.72
CA PHE A 99 -15.10 3.82 13.62
C PHE A 99 -16.45 3.47 12.95
N PRO A 100 -16.47 3.18 11.64
CA PRO A 100 -17.68 2.76 10.95
C PRO A 100 -18.07 1.34 11.35
N LEU A 101 -19.37 1.04 11.35
CA LEU A 101 -19.86 -0.28 11.72
C LEU A 101 -19.79 -1.27 10.55
N HIS A 102 -19.55 -2.54 10.88
CA HIS A 102 -19.72 -3.64 9.94
C HIS A 102 -21.20 -4.01 9.83
N ASP A 103 -21.81 -3.77 8.66
CA ASP A 103 -23.00 -4.54 8.31
C ASP A 103 -22.63 -6.02 8.21
N ARG A 104 -23.35 -6.89 8.93
CA ARG A 104 -23.04 -8.32 9.05
C ARG A 104 -23.64 -9.12 7.88
N PRO A 105 -24.92 -8.93 7.46
CA PRO A 105 -25.47 -9.45 6.21
C PRO A 105 -24.60 -9.29 4.95
N ALA A 106 -24.22 -8.07 4.57
CA ALA A 106 -23.42 -7.83 3.36
C ALA A 106 -21.99 -8.39 3.51
N LEU A 107 -21.38 -8.27 4.69
CA LEU A 107 -20.08 -8.89 4.97
C LEU A 107 -20.14 -10.42 4.86
N HIS A 108 -21.24 -11.06 5.29
CA HIS A 108 -21.43 -12.49 5.10
C HIS A 108 -21.49 -12.87 3.62
N LYS A 109 -22.27 -12.15 2.80
CA LYS A 109 -22.32 -12.33 1.34
C LYS A 109 -20.93 -12.15 0.70
N LEU A 110 -20.17 -11.14 1.12
CA LEU A 110 -18.82 -10.86 0.62
C LEU A 110 -17.82 -11.97 0.99
N ARG A 111 -17.76 -12.40 2.26
CA ARG A 111 -16.88 -13.49 2.74
C ARG A 111 -17.02 -14.78 1.92
N TRP A 112 -18.27 -15.14 1.58
CA TRP A 112 -18.53 -16.32 0.73
C TRP A 112 -17.94 -16.15 -0.67
N ALA A 113 -18.26 -15.04 -1.34
CA ALA A 113 -17.79 -14.75 -2.70
C ALA A 113 -16.27 -14.51 -2.81
N TRP A 114 -15.58 -14.18 -1.72
CA TRP A 114 -14.19 -13.71 -1.74
C TRP A 114 -13.18 -14.80 -1.34
N TYR A 115 -13.31 -15.37 -0.13
CA TYR A 115 -12.32 -16.32 0.39
C TYR A 115 -12.83 -17.74 0.62
N LYS A 116 -14.14 -17.97 0.82
CA LYS A 116 -14.66 -19.34 0.99
C LYS A 116 -14.79 -20.11 -0.33
N THR A 117 -15.11 -19.45 -1.43
CA THR A 117 -15.10 -20.07 -2.76
C THR A 117 -13.65 -20.22 -3.26
N ILE A 118 -13.36 -21.40 -3.80
CA ILE A 118 -12.14 -21.69 -4.57
C ILE A 118 -12.46 -21.33 -6.03
N ASP A 119 -11.93 -20.20 -6.51
CA ASP A 119 -11.93 -19.88 -7.94
C ASP A 119 -10.57 -20.27 -8.53
N LEU A 120 -10.59 -21.22 -9.48
CA LEU A 120 -9.40 -21.68 -10.20
C LEU A 120 -8.82 -20.61 -11.14
N ASN A 121 -9.58 -19.57 -11.49
CA ASN A 121 -9.12 -18.44 -12.30
C ASN A 121 -8.35 -17.37 -11.49
N LEU A 122 -8.23 -17.55 -10.17
CA LEU A 122 -7.58 -16.60 -9.25
C LEU A 122 -8.15 -15.17 -9.36
N ARG A 123 -9.47 -15.03 -9.51
CA ARG A 123 -10.15 -13.72 -9.58
C ARG A 123 -10.82 -13.36 -8.25
N GLN A 124 -10.51 -12.18 -7.74
CA GLN A 124 -11.19 -11.59 -6.58
C GLN A 124 -12.38 -10.72 -7.00
N PRO A 125 -13.43 -10.61 -6.17
CA PRO A 125 -14.62 -9.79 -6.42
C PRO A 125 -14.35 -8.30 -6.12
N LEU A 126 -13.37 -7.70 -6.81
CA LEU A 126 -12.78 -6.38 -6.48
C LEU A 126 -13.82 -5.26 -6.32
N ASP A 127 -14.82 -5.17 -7.20
CA ASP A 127 -15.85 -4.13 -7.09
C ASP A 127 -16.74 -4.29 -5.83
N ARG A 128 -16.92 -5.52 -5.33
CA ARG A 128 -17.62 -5.78 -4.05
C ARG A 128 -16.75 -5.48 -2.83
N VAL A 129 -15.43 -5.73 -2.93
CA VAL A 129 -14.45 -5.33 -1.91
C VAL A 129 -14.45 -3.80 -1.80
N ARG A 130 -14.37 -3.09 -2.94
CA ARG A 130 -14.46 -1.64 -3.05
C ARG A 130 -15.76 -1.07 -2.47
N ALA A 131 -16.91 -1.66 -2.79
CA ALA A 131 -18.22 -1.22 -2.28
C ALA A 131 -18.36 -1.31 -0.75
N TYR A 132 -17.59 -2.17 -0.09
CA TYR A 132 -17.63 -2.35 1.37
C TYR A 132 -16.48 -1.63 2.10
N PHE A 133 -15.25 -1.75 1.60
CA PHE A 133 -14.01 -1.29 2.24
C PHE A 133 -13.40 -0.02 1.62
N GLY A 134 -13.89 0.44 0.46
CA GLY A 134 -13.41 1.65 -0.20
C GLY A 134 -12.28 1.45 -1.21
N ASP A 135 -11.89 2.54 -1.87
CA ASP A 135 -10.98 2.51 -3.04
C ASP A 135 -9.57 2.05 -2.69
N THR A 136 -8.97 2.53 -1.60
CA THR A 136 -7.59 2.19 -1.19
C THR A 136 -7.39 0.68 -1.05
N ILE A 137 -8.31 0.03 -0.33
CA ILE A 137 -8.27 -1.42 -0.08
C ILE A 137 -8.64 -2.19 -1.34
N GLY A 138 -9.59 -1.68 -2.15
CA GLY A 138 -9.86 -2.22 -3.49
C GLY A 138 -8.61 -2.22 -4.38
N ILE A 139 -7.82 -1.15 -4.37
CA ILE A 139 -6.58 -0.99 -5.15
C ILE A 139 -5.45 -1.88 -4.62
N TYR A 140 -5.37 -2.12 -3.30
CA TYR A 140 -4.48 -3.13 -2.72
C TYR A 140 -4.80 -4.54 -3.23
N PHE A 141 -6.04 -5.01 -3.05
CA PHE A 141 -6.43 -6.34 -3.52
C PHE A 141 -6.35 -6.47 -5.05
N ALA A 142 -6.56 -5.37 -5.81
CA ALA A 142 -6.33 -5.35 -7.25
C ALA A 142 -4.85 -5.51 -7.63
N PHE A 143 -3.93 -4.91 -6.87
CA PHE A 143 -2.48 -5.10 -7.05
C PHE A 143 -2.07 -6.54 -6.75
N LEU A 144 -2.47 -7.06 -5.59
CA LEU A 144 -2.22 -8.44 -5.18
C LEU A 144 -2.74 -9.43 -6.24
N ASN A 145 -3.99 -9.27 -6.69
CA ASN A 145 -4.57 -10.13 -7.73
C ASN A 145 -3.79 -10.05 -9.06
N PHE A 146 -3.37 -8.84 -9.46
CA PHE A 146 -2.61 -8.64 -10.69
C PHE A 146 -1.22 -9.28 -10.60
N TYR A 147 -0.57 -9.15 -9.44
CA TYR A 147 0.76 -9.70 -9.18
C TYR A 147 0.75 -11.24 -9.12
N THR A 148 -0.22 -11.87 -8.44
CA THR A 148 -0.40 -13.33 -8.45
C THR A 148 -0.57 -13.86 -9.87
N ILE A 149 -1.43 -13.23 -10.69
CA ILE A 149 -1.65 -13.65 -12.09
C ILE A 149 -0.38 -13.41 -12.93
N ALA A 150 0.34 -12.31 -12.73
CA ALA A 150 1.58 -12.02 -13.45
C ALA A 150 2.71 -13.03 -13.16
N LEU A 151 2.77 -13.59 -11.94
CA LEU A 151 3.73 -14.65 -11.59
C LEU A 151 3.46 -15.98 -12.32
N VAL A 152 2.22 -16.27 -12.75
CA VAL A 152 1.90 -17.56 -13.40
C VAL A 152 2.67 -17.77 -14.71
N PRO A 153 2.70 -16.85 -15.69
CA PRO A 153 3.58 -16.97 -16.86
C PRO A 153 5.07 -17.13 -16.51
N LEU A 154 5.55 -16.44 -15.47
CA LEU A 154 6.96 -16.52 -15.05
C LEU A 154 7.31 -17.93 -14.52
N VAL A 155 6.45 -18.48 -13.66
CA VAL A 155 6.54 -19.86 -13.17
C VAL A 155 6.45 -20.87 -14.30
N MET A 156 5.50 -20.71 -15.23
CA MET A 156 5.35 -21.61 -16.38
C MET A 156 6.59 -21.60 -17.29
N LEU A 157 7.18 -20.44 -17.57
CA LEU A 157 8.43 -20.35 -18.34
C LEU A 157 9.63 -20.94 -17.59
N GLY A 158 9.72 -20.76 -16.26
CA GLY A 158 10.75 -21.38 -15.43
C GLY A 158 10.65 -22.90 -15.38
N LEU A 159 9.43 -23.44 -15.21
CA LEU A 159 9.16 -24.88 -15.25
C LEU A 159 9.41 -25.47 -16.65
N MET A 160 9.06 -24.74 -17.72
CA MET A 160 9.37 -25.13 -19.10
C MET A 160 10.88 -25.16 -19.36
N HIS A 161 11.63 -24.16 -18.90
CA HIS A 161 13.09 -24.12 -19.02
C HIS A 161 13.75 -25.32 -18.30
N TRP A 162 13.26 -25.66 -17.12
CA TRP A 162 13.72 -26.83 -16.36
C TRP A 162 13.35 -28.15 -17.05
N GLY A 163 12.09 -28.32 -17.46
CA GLY A 163 11.56 -29.55 -18.07
C GLY A 163 12.07 -29.84 -19.48
N LEU A 164 12.39 -28.81 -20.28
CA LEU A 164 13.03 -28.95 -21.59
C LEU A 164 14.54 -29.25 -21.49
N GLY A 165 15.12 -29.26 -20.29
CA GLY A 165 16.54 -29.55 -20.09
C GLY A 165 17.47 -28.51 -20.71
N LEU A 166 17.06 -27.24 -20.81
CA LEU A 166 17.78 -26.15 -21.48
C LEU A 166 19.04 -25.66 -20.72
N ARG A 167 19.71 -26.55 -19.98
CA ARG A 167 21.10 -26.37 -19.56
C ARG A 167 21.98 -26.32 -20.80
N THR A 168 22.34 -25.11 -21.20
CA THR A 168 23.35 -24.89 -22.24
C THR A 168 24.72 -25.01 -21.60
N ASP A 169 25.21 -26.24 -21.46
CA ASP A 169 26.50 -26.59 -20.84
C ASP A 169 27.71 -26.16 -21.70
N ILE A 170 27.77 -24.88 -22.10
CA ILE A 170 28.85 -24.26 -22.88
C ILE A 170 30.06 -24.02 -21.97
N GLY A 171 30.77 -25.09 -21.64
CA GLY A 171 32.04 -25.05 -20.89
C GLY A 171 32.05 -25.76 -19.53
N GLY A 172 31.00 -26.52 -19.19
CA GLY A 172 31.03 -27.44 -18.04
C GLY A 172 31.10 -26.80 -16.64
N LYS A 173 30.89 -25.48 -16.53
CA LYS A 173 30.59 -24.82 -15.25
C LYS A 173 29.07 -24.76 -15.04
N VAL A 174 28.67 -24.98 -13.79
CA VAL A 174 27.27 -25.01 -13.37
C VAL A 174 26.72 -23.58 -13.25
N ASP A 175 25.46 -23.38 -13.68
CA ASP A 175 24.58 -22.21 -13.47
C ASP A 175 24.63 -21.00 -14.46
N ASP A 176 25.08 -21.16 -15.71
CA ASP A 176 24.99 -20.12 -16.78
C ASP A 176 23.55 -19.93 -17.37
N ASN A 177 22.54 -19.76 -16.50
CA ASN A 177 21.11 -19.64 -16.84
C ASN A 177 20.70 -18.25 -17.40
N TRP A 178 21.51 -17.64 -18.27
CA TRP A 178 21.30 -16.26 -18.79
C TRP A 178 19.94 -16.05 -19.47
N VAL A 179 19.38 -17.09 -20.10
CA VAL A 179 18.04 -17.06 -20.72
C VAL A 179 16.96 -16.75 -19.68
N LEU A 180 17.05 -17.38 -18.51
CA LEU A 180 16.13 -17.15 -17.38
C LEU A 180 16.30 -15.73 -16.81
N SER A 181 17.53 -15.19 -16.77
CA SER A 181 17.79 -13.79 -16.40
C SER A 181 17.10 -12.81 -17.35
N VAL A 182 17.23 -13.01 -18.66
CA VAL A 182 16.58 -12.17 -19.69
C VAL A 182 15.06 -12.22 -19.56
N ILE A 183 14.49 -13.41 -19.34
CA ILE A 183 13.04 -13.59 -19.10
C ILE A 183 12.59 -12.79 -17.87
N HIS A 184 13.31 -12.85 -16.75
CA HIS A 184 12.94 -12.12 -15.53
C HIS A 184 13.06 -10.60 -15.69
N VAL A 185 14.10 -10.10 -16.38
CA VAL A 185 14.25 -8.66 -16.67
C VAL A 185 13.11 -8.16 -17.58
N LEU A 186 12.81 -8.86 -18.68
CA LEU A 186 11.72 -8.51 -19.58
C LEU A 186 10.35 -8.58 -18.88
N TRP A 187 10.12 -9.64 -18.09
CA TRP A 187 8.90 -9.81 -17.30
C TRP A 187 8.72 -8.68 -16.28
N SER A 188 9.77 -8.31 -15.53
CA SER A 188 9.68 -7.23 -14.54
C SER A 188 9.34 -5.88 -15.18
N ALA A 189 9.97 -5.55 -16.32
CA ALA A 189 9.66 -4.33 -17.06
C ALA A 189 8.21 -4.32 -17.59
N ALA A 190 7.75 -5.45 -18.14
CA ALA A 190 6.37 -5.62 -18.62
C ALA A 190 5.36 -5.51 -17.47
N PHE A 191 5.59 -6.21 -16.35
CA PHE A 191 4.76 -6.20 -15.15
C PHE A 191 4.52 -4.78 -14.64
N LEU A 192 5.57 -3.97 -14.51
CA LEU A 192 5.47 -2.60 -13.99
C LEU A 192 4.65 -1.67 -14.90
N GLU A 193 4.86 -1.73 -16.22
CA GLU A 193 4.11 -0.90 -17.17
C GLU A 193 2.66 -1.40 -17.36
N MET A 194 2.42 -2.72 -17.32
CA MET A 194 1.08 -3.29 -17.36
C MET A 194 0.28 -3.01 -16.08
N TRP A 195 0.91 -3.09 -14.91
CA TRP A 195 0.27 -2.69 -13.65
C TRP A 195 -0.06 -1.19 -13.65
N LYS A 196 0.87 -0.33 -14.08
CA LYS A 196 0.66 1.12 -14.22
C LYS A 196 -0.55 1.42 -15.11
N ARG A 197 -0.73 0.72 -16.24
CA ARG A 197 -1.93 0.80 -17.08
C ARG A 197 -3.19 0.32 -16.35
N LYS A 198 -3.14 -0.85 -15.71
CA LYS A 198 -4.29 -1.46 -15.02
C LYS A 198 -4.75 -0.64 -13.81
N SER A 199 -3.82 -0.06 -13.05
CA SER A 199 -4.11 0.85 -11.92
C SER A 199 -4.79 2.13 -12.40
N THR A 200 -4.39 2.68 -13.56
CA THR A 200 -5.10 3.81 -14.19
C THR A 200 -6.50 3.42 -14.66
N GLU A 201 -6.68 2.22 -15.23
CA GLU A 201 -8.00 1.69 -15.62
C GLU A 201 -8.95 1.56 -14.42
N TYR A 202 -8.49 0.95 -13.31
CA TYR A 202 -9.28 0.88 -12.07
C TYR A 202 -9.59 2.28 -11.52
N SER A 203 -8.61 3.19 -11.46
CA SER A 203 -8.83 4.56 -10.98
C SER A 203 -9.84 5.34 -11.85
N TYR A 204 -9.85 5.09 -13.17
CA TYR A 204 -10.87 5.65 -14.07
C TYR A 204 -12.24 5.04 -13.78
N LYS A 205 -12.38 3.71 -13.87
CA LYS A 205 -13.65 2.98 -13.62
C LYS A 205 -14.27 3.33 -12.26
N TRP A 206 -13.44 3.60 -11.26
CA TRP A 206 -13.89 3.92 -9.90
C TRP A 206 -14.09 5.42 -9.65
N GLY A 207 -13.80 6.30 -10.62
CA GLY A 207 -14.00 7.74 -10.45
C GLY A 207 -13.00 8.42 -9.51
N THR A 208 -11.91 7.76 -9.14
CA THR A 208 -10.83 8.39 -8.35
C THR A 208 -9.78 9.09 -9.23
N LEU A 209 -9.77 8.83 -10.54
CA LEU A 209 -8.77 9.42 -11.44
C LEU A 209 -8.84 10.96 -11.44
N GLY A 210 -7.70 11.58 -11.09
CA GLY A 210 -7.52 13.03 -11.10
C GLY A 210 -8.28 13.78 -9.99
N THR A 211 -8.99 13.09 -9.09
CA THR A 211 -9.77 13.72 -8.03
C THR A 211 -8.83 14.38 -7.03
N LYS A 212 -8.85 15.72 -6.96
CA LYS A 212 -8.12 16.48 -5.95
C LYS A 212 -8.94 16.52 -4.67
N VAL A 213 -8.77 15.50 -3.83
CA VAL A 213 -9.30 15.51 -2.47
C VAL A 213 -8.74 16.74 -1.74
N TRP A 214 -9.61 17.64 -1.30
CA TRP A 214 -9.20 18.81 -0.52
C TRP A 214 -8.85 18.38 0.92
N GLU A 215 -7.62 17.91 1.09
CA GLU A 215 -7.08 17.54 2.39
C GLU A 215 -6.88 18.78 3.27
N GLU A 216 -7.55 18.77 4.42
CA GLU A 216 -7.31 19.74 5.49
C GLU A 216 -5.93 19.55 6.14
N PRO A 217 -5.38 20.60 6.79
CA PRO A 217 -4.24 20.44 7.67
C PRO A 217 -4.40 19.32 8.72
N ARG A 218 -3.36 18.51 8.87
CA ARG A 218 -3.31 17.38 9.83
C ARG A 218 -3.32 17.85 11.29
N THR A 219 -3.79 17.00 12.21
CA THR A 219 -4.05 17.36 13.62
C THR A 219 -2.81 17.78 14.43
N GLY A 220 -1.62 17.42 13.97
CA GLY A 220 -0.33 17.75 14.58
C GLY A 220 0.44 18.90 13.92
N PHE A 221 -0.08 19.49 12.84
CA PHE A 221 0.54 20.61 12.12
C PHE A 221 0.62 21.87 12.99
N ARG A 222 1.73 22.62 12.89
CA ARG A 222 1.99 23.81 13.73
C ARG A 222 2.52 24.97 12.91
N GLY A 223 2.18 26.18 13.32
CA GLY A 223 2.65 27.43 12.72
C GLY A 223 2.00 28.64 13.38
N PRO A 224 2.51 29.87 13.16
CA PRO A 224 1.72 31.07 13.36
C PRO A 224 0.43 30.99 12.52
N LEU A 225 -0.67 31.57 13.04
CA LEU A 225 -1.89 31.74 12.27
C LEU A 225 -1.64 32.78 11.17
N GLY A 226 -1.80 32.38 9.91
CA GLY A 226 -1.72 33.24 8.73
C GLY A 226 -3.00 33.14 7.90
N LEU A 227 -3.19 34.09 7.00
CA LEU A 227 -4.23 33.99 5.98
C LEU A 227 -3.75 33.04 4.88
N ASN A 228 -4.48 31.95 4.65
CA ASN A 228 -4.17 31.01 3.58
C ASN A 228 -4.59 31.59 2.23
N GLU A 229 -3.64 31.86 1.35
CA GLU A 229 -3.87 32.52 0.05
C GLU A 229 -4.93 31.82 -0.83
N VAL A 230 -5.05 30.50 -0.72
CA VAL A 230 -5.99 29.70 -1.53
C VAL A 230 -7.36 29.57 -0.87
N THR A 231 -7.42 29.29 0.45
CA THR A 231 -8.70 29.07 1.14
C THR A 231 -9.31 30.34 1.73
N GLN A 232 -8.54 31.44 1.80
CA GLN A 232 -8.88 32.72 2.44
C GLN A 232 -9.32 32.57 3.90
N ARG A 233 -8.84 31.51 4.58
CA ARG A 233 -9.11 31.20 5.99
C ARG A 233 -7.87 31.46 6.84
N GLN A 234 -8.07 31.72 8.13
CA GLN A 234 -6.98 31.70 9.10
C GLN A 234 -6.59 30.24 9.40
N GLU A 235 -5.39 29.85 8.98
CA GLU A 235 -4.82 28.52 9.14
C GLU A 235 -3.35 28.65 9.59
N PRO A 236 -2.73 27.63 10.20
CA PRO A 236 -1.30 27.70 10.51
C PRO A 236 -0.44 27.77 9.23
N ALA A 237 0.65 28.52 9.26
CA ALA A 237 1.61 28.63 8.15
C ALA A 237 3.03 28.19 8.57
N PHE A 238 3.86 27.69 7.63
CA PHE A 238 5.18 27.13 7.95
C PHE A 238 6.20 27.31 6.82
N TYR A 239 7.49 27.29 7.16
CA TYR A 239 8.65 27.39 6.27
C TYR A 239 9.67 26.29 6.64
N ASP A 240 10.46 25.78 5.69
CA ASP A 240 10.90 24.37 5.67
C ASP A 240 12.43 24.11 5.82
N PHE A 241 12.82 23.16 6.70
CA PHE A 241 14.14 22.49 6.76
C PHE A 241 14.14 21.23 7.69
N ALA A 242 15.04 20.25 7.49
CA ALA A 242 15.08 18.91 8.15
C ALA A 242 16.18 18.76 9.26
N GLN A 243 16.46 17.64 9.97
CA GLN A 243 16.12 16.19 9.87
C GLN A 243 15.94 15.55 11.31
N ALA A 244 16.40 14.37 11.81
CA ALA A 244 17.20 13.19 11.41
C ALA A 244 16.72 11.86 12.10
N MET A 245 17.24 10.68 11.71
CA MET A 245 16.72 9.29 11.98
C MET A 245 16.72 8.80 13.47
N GLN A 246 16.10 7.68 13.92
CA GLN A 246 15.40 6.57 13.20
C GLN A 246 14.04 6.07 13.81
N PHE A 247 13.85 5.81 15.13
CA PHE A 247 12.49 5.87 15.75
C PHE A 247 11.91 7.29 15.57
N THR A 248 12.85 8.20 15.36
CA THR A 248 12.73 9.50 14.77
C THR A 248 12.19 9.52 13.33
N PHE A 249 11.95 8.46 12.55
CA PHE A 249 11.36 8.61 11.20
C PHE A 249 9.97 9.27 11.24
N ARG A 250 9.05 8.72 12.04
CA ARG A 250 7.73 9.35 12.26
C ARG A 250 7.86 10.75 12.89
N LYS A 251 8.91 10.95 13.69
CA LYS A 251 9.25 12.18 14.44
C LYS A 251 9.92 13.26 13.55
N ILE A 252 10.67 12.85 12.53
CA ILE A 252 11.23 13.65 11.41
C ILE A 252 10.05 14.12 10.60
N THR A 253 9.21 13.21 10.11
CA THR A 253 8.08 13.59 9.26
C THR A 253 7.04 14.41 10.06
N LEU A 254 7.05 14.31 11.39
CA LEU A 254 6.35 15.25 12.28
C LEU A 254 7.02 16.64 12.35
N ALA A 255 8.36 16.72 12.32
CA ALA A 255 9.18 17.95 12.41
C ALA A 255 9.38 18.69 11.07
N GLU A 256 9.49 17.96 9.95
CA GLU A 256 9.26 18.42 8.57
C GLU A 256 7.87 19.06 8.42
N ASN A 257 6.97 18.78 9.37
CA ASN A 257 5.76 19.52 9.61
C ASN A 257 4.85 19.67 8.37
N HIS A 258 4.77 18.61 7.56
CA HIS A 258 3.91 18.53 6.37
C HIS A 258 2.51 19.07 6.64
N ARG A 259 2.01 19.91 5.72
CA ARG A 259 0.67 20.51 5.80
C ARG A 259 -0.41 19.44 5.59
N LEU A 260 -0.30 18.67 4.50
CA LEU A 260 -1.26 17.64 4.11
C LEU A 260 -0.90 16.27 4.71
N GLU A 261 -1.91 15.44 5.00
CA GLU A 261 -1.68 14.11 5.55
C GLU A 261 -1.13 13.15 4.48
N SER A 262 -1.60 13.23 3.23
CA SER A 262 -1.04 12.39 2.15
C SER A 262 0.43 12.72 1.87
N ASP A 263 0.88 13.96 2.02
CA ASP A 263 2.31 14.33 1.88
C ASP A 263 3.16 13.87 3.07
N PHE A 264 2.62 13.92 4.29
CA PHE A 264 3.21 13.26 5.45
C PHE A 264 3.39 11.75 5.19
N GLN A 265 2.34 11.07 4.73
CA GLN A 265 2.40 9.63 4.47
C GLN A 265 3.35 9.29 3.31
N LYS A 266 3.33 10.00 2.17
CA LYS A 266 4.28 9.83 1.05
C LYS A 266 5.74 9.89 1.53
N ASN A 267 6.07 10.90 2.35
CA ASN A 267 7.42 11.11 2.85
C ASN A 267 7.83 10.11 3.94
N LEU A 268 6.89 9.65 4.78
CA LEU A 268 7.13 8.59 5.76
C LEU A 268 7.38 7.23 5.08
N ILE A 269 6.49 6.85 4.16
CA ILE A 269 6.55 5.63 3.34
C ILE A 269 7.89 5.54 2.61
N THR A 270 8.32 6.62 1.94
CA THR A 270 9.57 6.65 1.19
C THR A 270 10.79 6.44 2.10
N LYS A 271 10.81 7.06 3.29
CA LYS A 271 11.92 6.92 4.25
C LYS A 271 12.01 5.52 4.84
N ILE A 272 10.88 4.92 5.20
CA ILE A 272 10.79 3.55 5.71
C ILE A 272 11.29 2.57 4.64
N LEU A 273 10.77 2.66 3.40
CA LEU A 273 11.14 1.77 2.29
C LEU A 273 12.64 1.78 1.95
N VAL A 274 13.30 2.94 1.99
CA VAL A 274 14.76 3.01 1.74
C VAL A 274 15.53 2.28 2.85
N PHE A 275 15.09 2.38 4.10
CA PHE A 275 15.70 1.64 5.20
C PHE A 275 15.40 0.13 5.11
N ASP A 276 14.15 -0.27 4.89
CA ASP A 276 13.80 -1.69 4.82
C ASP A 276 14.43 -2.37 3.60
N PHE A 277 14.58 -1.67 2.48
CA PHE A 277 15.39 -2.16 1.36
C PHE A 277 16.85 -2.40 1.77
N ALA A 278 17.48 -1.43 2.45
CA ALA A 278 18.84 -1.59 2.92
C ALA A 278 18.97 -2.77 3.90
N ASN A 279 18.08 -2.86 4.88
CA ASN A 279 18.07 -3.89 5.91
C ASN A 279 17.86 -5.31 5.35
N ASN A 280 16.93 -5.47 4.40
CA ASN A 280 16.62 -6.77 3.79
C ASN A 280 17.65 -7.20 2.73
N PHE A 281 18.14 -6.27 1.90
CA PHE A 281 18.93 -6.63 0.71
C PHE A 281 20.44 -6.45 0.86
N LEU A 282 20.97 -5.59 1.74
CA LEU A 282 22.42 -5.41 1.86
C LEU A 282 23.14 -6.68 2.32
N ALA A 283 22.54 -7.48 3.20
CA ALA A 283 23.10 -8.77 3.61
C ALA A 283 23.20 -9.74 2.42
N LEU A 284 22.15 -9.81 1.59
CA LEU A 284 22.14 -10.65 0.38
C LEU A 284 23.14 -10.16 -0.67
N PHE A 285 23.27 -8.84 -0.86
CA PHE A 285 24.27 -8.24 -1.75
C PHE A 285 25.71 -8.44 -1.26
N TYR A 286 25.95 -8.40 0.06
CA TYR A 286 27.26 -8.73 0.64
C TYR A 286 27.63 -10.18 0.34
N ILE A 287 26.71 -11.13 0.56
CA ILE A 287 26.93 -12.54 0.25
C ILE A 287 27.17 -12.74 -1.26
N ALA A 288 26.38 -12.08 -2.11
CA ALA A 288 26.44 -12.22 -3.57
C ALA A 288 27.70 -11.61 -4.21
N PHE A 289 28.14 -10.42 -3.77
CA PHE A 289 29.13 -9.61 -4.50
C PHE A 289 30.45 -9.37 -3.76
N ILE A 290 30.52 -9.65 -2.46
CA ILE A 290 31.72 -9.45 -1.63
C ILE A 290 32.26 -10.80 -1.12
N TYR A 291 31.36 -11.73 -0.78
CA TYR A 291 31.72 -13.06 -0.25
C TYR A 291 31.64 -14.19 -1.30
N ASP A 292 30.92 -13.99 -2.41
CA ASP A 292 30.79 -14.87 -3.59
C ASP A 292 30.29 -16.31 -3.31
N ASP A 293 29.57 -16.52 -2.19
CA ASP A 293 29.04 -17.83 -1.80
C ASP A 293 27.59 -18.03 -2.29
N MET A 294 27.46 -18.43 -3.56
CA MET A 294 26.17 -18.74 -4.18
C MET A 294 25.42 -19.91 -3.50
N PRO A 295 26.07 -20.99 -3.02
CA PRO A 295 25.44 -21.97 -2.13
C PRO A 295 24.80 -21.36 -0.86
N MET A 296 25.52 -20.53 -0.10
CA MET A 296 24.99 -19.87 1.08
C MET A 296 23.89 -18.86 0.74
N LEU A 297 24.01 -18.14 -0.38
CA LEU A 297 22.96 -17.24 -0.87
C LEU A 297 21.66 -17.99 -1.16
N ARG A 298 21.73 -19.14 -1.86
CA ARG A 298 20.58 -20.04 -2.09
C ARG A 298 19.95 -20.54 -0.80
N GLN A 299 20.79 -20.91 0.18
CA GLN A 299 20.31 -21.37 1.49
C GLN A 299 19.60 -20.25 2.26
N THR A 300 20.18 -19.05 2.31
CA THR A 300 19.58 -17.88 2.97
C THR A 300 18.25 -17.50 2.32
N LEU A 301 18.19 -17.42 0.99
CA LEU A 301 16.95 -17.11 0.25
C LEU A 301 15.86 -18.16 0.50
N ARG A 302 16.18 -19.46 0.41
CA ARG A 302 15.23 -20.54 0.72
C ARG A 302 14.69 -20.41 2.14
N ASN A 303 15.58 -20.21 3.11
CA ASN A 303 15.19 -20.09 4.52
C ASN A 303 14.28 -18.86 4.73
N LEU A 304 14.58 -17.74 4.08
CA LEU A 304 13.78 -16.51 4.13
C LEU A 304 12.36 -16.72 3.59
N PHE A 305 12.20 -17.32 2.40
CA PHE A 305 10.88 -17.66 1.84
C PHE A 305 10.09 -18.62 2.74
N LEU A 306 10.75 -19.64 3.32
CA LEU A 306 10.10 -20.56 4.26
C LEU A 306 9.69 -19.88 5.57
N VAL A 307 10.48 -18.93 6.06
CA VAL A 307 10.14 -18.13 7.26
C VAL A 307 8.95 -17.23 6.98
N HIS A 308 8.88 -16.50 5.86
CA HIS A 308 7.67 -15.72 5.52
C HIS A 308 6.42 -16.60 5.43
N MET A 309 6.45 -17.66 4.62
CA MET A 309 5.31 -18.55 4.36
C MET A 309 4.74 -19.25 5.61
N ILE A 310 5.52 -19.34 6.70
CA ILE A 310 5.09 -19.93 7.97
C ILE A 310 4.82 -18.85 9.04
N VAL A 311 5.69 -17.86 9.16
CA VAL A 311 5.72 -16.91 10.29
C VAL A 311 4.89 -15.65 10.03
N SER A 312 4.87 -15.08 8.81
CA SER A 312 3.94 -13.97 8.48
C SER A 312 2.50 -14.45 8.71
N GLN A 313 2.07 -15.51 8.00
CA GLN A 313 0.69 -16.01 8.08
C GLN A 313 0.24 -16.35 9.51
N ALA A 314 1.16 -16.89 10.33
CA ALA A 314 0.89 -17.23 11.72
C ALA A 314 0.75 -15.99 12.62
N LEU A 315 1.67 -15.02 12.52
CA LEU A 315 1.66 -13.81 13.36
C LEU A 315 0.60 -12.78 12.93
N GLU A 316 0.26 -12.74 11.65
CA GLU A 316 -0.61 -11.72 11.06
C GLU A 316 -2.08 -12.12 10.98
N SER A 317 -2.38 -13.36 10.60
CA SER A 317 -3.76 -13.83 10.44
C SER A 317 -4.21 -14.77 11.56
N LEU A 318 -3.39 -15.77 11.92
CA LEU A 318 -3.81 -16.78 12.90
C LEU A 318 -3.80 -16.25 14.33
N LEU A 319 -2.69 -15.64 14.79
CA LEU A 319 -2.54 -15.16 16.16
C LEU A 319 -3.53 -14.02 16.51
N PRO A 320 -3.80 -13.02 15.65
CA PRO A 320 -4.79 -11.97 15.94
C PRO A 320 -6.22 -12.51 15.97
N TYR A 321 -6.55 -13.49 15.12
CA TYR A 321 -7.85 -14.18 15.18
C TYR A 321 -8.00 -15.03 16.44
N TRP A 322 -6.99 -15.80 16.84
CA TRP A 322 -7.02 -16.60 18.07
C TRP A 322 -7.15 -15.73 19.32
N THR A 323 -6.36 -14.65 19.42
CA THR A 323 -6.43 -13.71 20.55
C THR A 323 -7.77 -12.96 20.59
N PHE A 324 -8.32 -12.55 19.43
CA PHE A 324 -9.69 -12.00 19.36
C PHE A 324 -10.74 -13.01 19.80
N ARG A 325 -10.70 -14.25 19.28
CA ARG A 325 -11.65 -15.31 19.62
C ARG A 325 -11.61 -15.67 21.11
N TYR A 326 -10.42 -15.75 21.69
CA TYR A 326 -10.21 -15.99 23.12
C TYR A 326 -10.79 -14.85 23.99
N ARG A 327 -10.43 -13.59 23.69
CA ARG A 327 -10.99 -12.40 24.36
C ARG A 327 -12.51 -12.32 24.22
N SER A 328 -13.04 -12.63 23.04
CA SER A 328 -14.48 -12.65 22.74
C SER A 328 -15.23 -13.78 23.48
N SER A 329 -14.55 -14.88 23.81
CA SER A 329 -15.09 -15.96 24.65
C SER A 329 -15.14 -15.55 26.12
N LEU A 330 -14.03 -15.00 26.64
CA LEU A 330 -13.97 -14.46 28.01
C LEU A 330 -15.02 -13.37 28.26
N TYR A 331 -15.10 -12.38 27.37
CA TYR A 331 -16.06 -11.27 27.50
C TYR A 331 -17.51 -11.75 27.55
N ARG A 332 -17.86 -12.77 26.76
CA ARG A 332 -19.20 -13.41 26.76
C ARG A 332 -19.47 -14.28 27.98
N ALA A 333 -18.44 -14.82 28.63
CA ALA A 333 -18.58 -15.51 29.91
C ALA A 333 -18.81 -14.51 31.07
N THR A 334 -18.16 -13.34 31.04
CA THR A 334 -18.29 -12.31 32.08
C THR A 334 -19.59 -11.51 31.98
N LEU A 335 -20.04 -11.14 30.77
CA LEU A 335 -21.18 -10.24 30.57
C LEU A 335 -22.38 -10.97 29.95
N LYS A 336 -23.42 -11.20 30.77
CA LYS A 336 -24.75 -11.71 30.35
C LYS A 336 -25.56 -10.67 29.54
N SER A 337 -24.96 -10.03 28.53
CA SER A 337 -25.63 -9.04 27.68
C SER A 337 -25.33 -9.27 26.20
N ASN A 338 -26.34 -9.72 25.45
CA ASN A 338 -26.24 -9.96 24.01
C ASN A 338 -26.20 -8.67 23.17
N ARG A 339 -26.32 -7.47 23.77
CA ARG A 339 -26.46 -6.20 23.04
C ARG A 339 -25.16 -5.50 22.69
N VAL A 340 -24.03 -5.87 23.28
CA VAL A 340 -22.74 -5.32 22.87
C VAL A 340 -22.29 -6.04 21.60
N ASN A 341 -22.45 -5.36 20.46
CA ASN A 341 -21.74 -5.73 19.23
C ASN A 341 -20.25 -5.87 19.56
N THR A 342 -19.72 -7.08 19.48
CA THR A 342 -18.28 -7.34 19.67
C THR A 342 -17.53 -6.82 18.44
N ALA A 343 -17.34 -5.50 18.42
CA ALA A 343 -16.45 -4.82 17.50
C ALA A 343 -15.04 -5.39 17.71
N SER A 344 -14.39 -5.71 16.61
CA SER A 344 -13.07 -6.32 16.60
C SER A 344 -12.07 -5.42 17.35
N SER A 345 -11.22 -6.00 18.19
CA SER A 345 -10.43 -5.19 19.13
C SER A 345 -9.28 -4.42 18.47
N ALA A 346 -8.83 -4.86 17.30
CA ALA A 346 -7.71 -4.26 16.57
C ALA A 346 -8.18 -3.15 15.61
N THR A 347 -7.55 -1.98 15.73
CA THR A 347 -7.58 -0.93 14.71
C THR A 347 -6.74 -1.36 13.51
N ASP A 348 -7.27 -1.13 12.31
CA ASP A 348 -6.50 -1.21 11.07
C ASP A 348 -5.39 -0.13 11.10
N THR A 349 -4.13 -0.53 10.81
CA THR A 349 -2.97 0.37 10.73
C THR A 349 -2.80 1.03 9.36
N GLY A 350 -3.55 0.59 8.36
CA GLY A 350 -3.49 1.02 6.96
C GLY A 350 -2.60 0.11 6.12
N THR A 351 -2.90 0.02 4.82
CA THR A 351 -2.34 -1.01 3.92
C THR A 351 -0.86 -0.84 3.54
N PHE A 352 -0.08 -0.06 4.30
CA PHE A 352 1.34 0.14 4.00
C PHE A 352 2.15 -1.14 4.21
N ASP A 353 1.93 -1.81 5.34
CA ASP A 353 2.66 -3.03 5.70
C ASP A 353 2.33 -4.17 4.72
N ASP A 354 1.05 -4.31 4.32
CA ASP A 354 0.61 -5.27 3.29
C ASP A 354 1.36 -5.05 1.95
N TYR A 355 1.46 -3.79 1.49
CA TYR A 355 2.21 -3.45 0.28
C TYR A 355 3.73 -3.66 0.45
N LEU A 356 4.27 -3.49 1.65
CA LEU A 356 5.69 -3.67 1.95
C LEU A 356 6.11 -5.14 1.82
N GLU A 357 5.33 -6.11 2.31
CA GLU A 357 5.65 -7.53 2.10
C GLU A 357 5.64 -7.88 0.60
N LEU A 358 4.60 -7.50 -0.14
CA LEU A 358 4.53 -7.75 -1.59
C LEU A 358 5.68 -7.09 -2.37
N TRP A 359 6.15 -5.92 -1.92
CA TRP A 359 7.26 -5.21 -2.54
C TRP A 359 8.63 -5.84 -2.24
N LEU A 360 8.88 -6.26 -0.99
CA LEU A 360 10.08 -7.02 -0.62
C LEU A 360 10.12 -8.35 -1.38
N GLN A 361 8.99 -9.06 -1.44
CA GLN A 361 8.83 -10.30 -2.19
C GLN A 361 9.12 -10.12 -3.69
N PHE A 362 8.58 -9.06 -4.32
CA PHE A 362 8.89 -8.70 -5.71
C PHE A 362 10.39 -8.42 -5.89
N GLY A 363 11.02 -7.74 -4.93
CA GLY A 363 12.47 -7.52 -4.89
C GLY A 363 13.26 -8.84 -4.87
N TYR A 364 12.90 -9.80 -4.02
CA TYR A 364 13.56 -11.11 -3.97
C TYR A 364 13.42 -11.87 -5.30
N VAL A 365 12.22 -11.88 -5.91
CA VAL A 365 11.97 -12.55 -7.19
C VAL A 365 12.74 -11.90 -8.34
N VAL A 366 12.79 -10.57 -8.43
CA VAL A 366 13.46 -9.90 -9.56
C VAL A 366 14.98 -9.89 -9.42
N LEU A 367 15.51 -9.72 -8.20
CA LEU A 367 16.96 -9.59 -7.98
C LEU A 367 17.68 -10.94 -7.85
N PHE A 368 17.04 -11.99 -7.31
CA PHE A 368 17.73 -13.23 -6.95
C PHE A 368 17.18 -14.50 -7.61
N SER A 369 16.17 -14.41 -8.48
CA SER A 369 15.65 -15.56 -9.27
C SER A 369 16.71 -16.30 -10.09
N CYS A 370 17.76 -15.62 -10.54
CA CYS A 370 18.86 -16.24 -11.28
C CYS A 370 19.66 -17.22 -10.39
N VAL A 371 19.80 -16.89 -9.10
CA VAL A 371 20.50 -17.71 -8.10
C VAL A 371 19.54 -18.74 -7.47
N TYR A 372 18.29 -18.36 -7.23
CA TYR A 372 17.26 -19.23 -6.66
C TYR A 372 15.98 -19.25 -7.53
N PRO A 373 15.97 -19.99 -8.66
CA PRO A 373 14.82 -20.07 -9.57
C PRO A 373 13.47 -20.44 -8.94
N PRO A 374 13.39 -21.28 -7.87
CA PRO A 374 12.13 -21.54 -7.19
C PRO A 374 11.46 -20.32 -6.52
N ALA A 375 12.15 -19.17 -6.38
CA ALA A 375 11.61 -17.95 -5.77
C ALA A 375 10.23 -17.55 -6.32
N ALA A 376 10.04 -17.62 -7.64
CA ALA A 376 8.76 -17.28 -8.27
C ALA A 376 7.63 -18.27 -7.91
N ILE A 377 7.95 -19.54 -7.65
CA ILE A 377 6.98 -20.56 -7.21
C ILE A 377 6.57 -20.31 -5.76
N PHE A 378 7.53 -20.05 -4.86
CA PHE A 378 7.24 -19.69 -3.47
C PHE A 378 6.44 -18.40 -3.38
N ALA A 379 6.79 -17.36 -4.14
CA ALA A 379 6.02 -16.11 -4.22
C ALA A 379 4.58 -16.33 -4.73
N LEU A 380 4.39 -17.17 -5.77
CA LEU A 380 3.06 -17.50 -6.28
C LEU A 380 2.20 -18.23 -5.22
N ILE A 381 2.79 -19.21 -4.51
CA ILE A 381 2.10 -19.93 -3.43
C ILE A 381 1.74 -18.97 -2.29
N ASN A 382 2.68 -18.12 -1.84
CA ASN A 382 2.44 -17.13 -0.80
C ASN A 382 1.28 -16.20 -1.18
N ASN A 383 1.28 -15.66 -2.40
CA ASN A 383 0.24 -14.72 -2.83
C ASN A 383 -1.14 -15.37 -3.04
N VAL A 384 -1.20 -16.68 -3.36
CA VAL A 384 -2.45 -17.45 -3.38
C VAL A 384 -3.01 -17.66 -1.97
N ILE A 385 -2.14 -17.88 -0.97
CA ILE A 385 -2.53 -17.86 0.44
C ILE A 385 -2.96 -16.43 0.83
N GLU A 386 -2.23 -15.39 0.39
CA GLU A 386 -2.42 -14.03 0.88
C GLU A 386 -3.77 -13.41 0.48
N MET A 387 -4.22 -13.67 -0.74
CA MET A 387 -5.58 -13.33 -1.18
C MET A 387 -6.70 -13.93 -0.31
N LYS A 388 -6.37 -14.87 0.59
CA LYS A 388 -7.29 -15.53 1.51
C LYS A 388 -7.02 -15.15 2.97
N SER A 389 -5.76 -14.99 3.41
CA SER A 389 -5.43 -14.45 4.75
C SER A 389 -5.89 -13.01 4.89
N ASP A 390 -5.49 -12.10 4.00
CA ASP A 390 -5.90 -10.68 4.06
C ASP A 390 -7.43 -10.51 3.97
N ALA A 391 -8.08 -11.24 3.06
CA ALA A 391 -9.53 -11.24 2.94
C ALA A 391 -10.21 -11.72 4.24
N PHE A 392 -9.59 -12.64 4.97
CA PHE A 392 -10.04 -13.10 6.29
C PHE A 392 -9.72 -12.08 7.41
N LYS A 393 -8.53 -11.46 7.40
CA LYS A 393 -8.00 -10.40 8.27
C LYS A 393 -8.97 -9.21 8.31
N MET A 394 -9.25 -8.64 7.14
CA MET A 394 -10.19 -7.53 6.95
C MET A 394 -11.65 -7.88 7.29
N CYS A 395 -12.02 -9.16 7.19
CA CYS A 395 -13.38 -9.60 7.51
C CYS A 395 -13.59 -9.92 9.00
N ASN A 396 -12.58 -10.39 9.74
CA ASN A 396 -12.77 -11.05 11.05
C ASN A 396 -11.87 -10.52 12.18
N VAL A 397 -10.77 -9.83 11.88
CA VAL A 397 -9.75 -9.43 12.85
C VAL A 397 -9.80 -7.92 13.15
N TYR A 398 -9.86 -7.09 12.12
CA TYR A 398 -9.90 -5.63 12.27
C TYR A 398 -11.32 -5.08 12.42
N ARG A 399 -11.42 -3.84 12.90
CA ARG A 399 -12.60 -2.98 12.70
C ARG A 399 -12.71 -2.63 11.22
N ARG A 400 -13.90 -2.21 10.77
CA ARG A 400 -14.05 -1.63 9.44
C ARG A 400 -13.25 -0.33 9.40
N PRO A 401 -12.29 -0.15 8.47
CA PRO A 401 -11.52 1.08 8.36
C PRO A 401 -12.36 2.22 7.77
N PHE A 402 -11.86 3.45 7.90
CA PHE A 402 -12.39 4.57 7.14
C PHE A 402 -11.95 4.53 5.69
N VAL A 403 -12.86 4.97 4.83
CA VAL A 403 -12.66 5.08 3.40
C VAL A 403 -11.97 6.40 3.10
N TYR A 404 -10.83 6.33 2.43
CA TYR A 404 -10.12 7.47 1.86
C TYR A 404 -10.09 7.29 0.34
N GLN A 405 -10.27 8.38 -0.41
CA GLN A 405 -10.06 8.35 -1.86
C GLN A 405 -8.56 8.39 -2.15
N THR A 406 -8.11 7.48 -3.01
CA THR A 406 -6.70 7.40 -3.43
C THR A 406 -6.60 7.35 -4.96
N ASN A 407 -5.77 8.23 -5.50
CA ASN A 407 -5.54 8.37 -6.94
C ASN A 407 -4.57 7.27 -7.42
N GLY A 408 -5.07 6.05 -7.47
CA GLY A 408 -4.29 4.84 -7.75
C GLY A 408 -3.29 4.50 -6.64
N ILE A 409 -2.23 3.79 -7.02
CA ILE A 409 -1.18 3.24 -6.15
C ILE A 409 -0.28 4.29 -5.42
N GLY A 410 -0.44 5.59 -5.67
CA GLY A 410 0.24 6.64 -4.88
C GLY A 410 1.78 6.58 -4.93
N THR A 411 2.43 6.79 -3.77
CA THR A 411 3.90 6.87 -3.60
C THR A 411 4.64 5.73 -4.30
N TRP A 412 4.12 4.51 -4.15
CA TRP A 412 4.71 3.27 -4.68
C TRP A 412 4.99 3.34 -6.19
N LYS A 413 4.24 4.13 -6.98
CA LYS A 413 4.56 4.40 -8.39
C LYS A 413 5.99 4.94 -8.59
N HIS A 414 6.48 5.79 -7.69
CA HIS A 414 7.82 6.35 -7.72
C HIS A 414 8.87 5.34 -7.22
N ILE A 415 8.54 4.55 -6.21
CA ILE A 415 9.41 3.46 -5.72
C ILE A 415 9.60 2.37 -6.79
N LEU A 416 8.54 1.96 -7.50
CA LEU A 416 8.62 1.01 -8.61
C LEU A 416 9.46 1.55 -9.79
N LEU A 417 9.41 2.86 -10.04
CA LEU A 417 10.33 3.51 -10.99
C LEU A 417 11.79 3.53 -10.46
N GLY A 418 12.00 3.74 -9.16
CA GLY A 418 13.31 3.62 -8.52
C GLY A 418 13.89 2.21 -8.63
N VAL A 419 13.05 1.18 -8.45
CA VAL A 419 13.43 -0.23 -8.66
C VAL A 419 13.85 -0.50 -10.12
N ARG A 420 13.18 0.10 -11.12
CA ARG A 420 13.61 0.02 -12.53
C ARG A 420 15.02 0.59 -12.76
N TRP A 421 15.35 1.72 -12.12
CA TRP A 421 16.71 2.27 -12.14
C TRP A 421 17.72 1.37 -11.43
N LEU A 422 17.36 0.83 -10.26
CA LEU A 422 18.19 -0.13 -9.51
C LEU A 422 18.47 -1.42 -10.31
N ILE A 423 17.47 -2.00 -10.97
CA ILE A 423 17.63 -3.17 -11.86
C ILE A 423 18.58 -2.84 -13.01
N SER A 424 18.44 -1.65 -13.62
CA SER A 424 19.29 -1.19 -14.72
C SER A 424 20.74 -0.88 -14.31
N TYR A 425 21.01 -0.80 -13.00
CA TYR A 425 22.34 -0.61 -12.42
C TYR A 425 22.94 -1.91 -11.86
N ALA A 426 22.12 -2.74 -11.21
CA ALA A 426 22.51 -4.00 -10.59
C ALA A 426 22.66 -5.16 -11.59
N VAL A 427 21.91 -5.14 -12.70
CA VAL A 427 22.13 -6.05 -13.84
C VAL A 427 23.11 -5.37 -14.80
N PRO A 428 24.37 -5.84 -14.91
CA PRO A 428 25.34 -5.22 -15.79
C PRO A 428 24.98 -5.49 -17.27
N VAL A 429 24.37 -4.49 -17.90
CA VAL A 429 23.94 -4.50 -19.32
C VAL A 429 25.10 -4.79 -20.29
N VAL A 430 26.35 -4.56 -19.86
CA VAL A 430 27.57 -4.91 -20.59
C VAL A 430 28.22 -6.13 -19.93
N PRO A 431 28.27 -7.31 -20.61
CA PRO A 431 28.92 -8.50 -20.09
C PRO A 431 30.40 -8.26 -19.73
N HIS A 432 30.91 -9.00 -18.74
CA HIS A 432 32.28 -8.81 -18.24
C HIS A 432 33.35 -8.89 -19.34
N TRP A 433 33.21 -9.82 -20.28
CA TRP A 433 34.15 -9.95 -21.41
C TRP A 433 34.13 -8.74 -22.36
N VAL A 434 32.95 -8.16 -22.63
CA VAL A 434 32.81 -6.92 -23.44
C VAL A 434 33.46 -5.74 -22.71
N LYS A 435 33.27 -5.64 -21.39
CA LYS A 435 33.89 -4.61 -20.55
C LYS A 435 35.42 -4.70 -20.58
N VAL A 436 35.98 -5.90 -20.44
CA VAL A 436 37.42 -6.18 -20.54
C VAL A 436 37.95 -5.80 -21.92
N GLU A 437 37.35 -6.28 -23.01
CA GLU A 437 37.88 -6.03 -24.36
C GLU A 437 37.74 -4.56 -24.78
N THR A 438 36.69 -3.86 -24.34
CA THR A 438 36.55 -2.40 -24.51
C THR A 438 37.63 -1.64 -23.74
N GLN A 439 37.98 -2.07 -22.52
CA GLN A 439 39.11 -1.52 -21.77
C GLN A 439 40.45 -1.82 -22.45
N ARG A 440 40.61 -3.00 -23.04
CA ARG A 440 41.80 -3.45 -23.78
C ARG A 440 42.05 -2.59 -25.02
N MET A 441 41.03 -2.33 -25.83
CA MET A 441 41.14 -1.43 -26.97
C MET A 441 41.47 0.01 -26.56
N LYS A 442 40.87 0.52 -25.48
CA LYS A 442 41.22 1.85 -24.91
C LYS A 442 42.66 1.90 -24.38
N TYR A 443 43.16 0.83 -23.79
CA TYR A 443 44.55 0.72 -23.35
C TYR A 443 45.52 0.74 -24.55
N PHE A 444 45.24 -0.03 -25.60
CA PHE A 444 46.08 -0.07 -26.79
C PHE A 444 46.06 1.24 -27.59
N SER A 445 44.93 1.95 -27.71
CA SER A 445 44.89 3.26 -28.36
C SER A 445 45.63 4.35 -27.55
N LEU A 446 45.55 4.31 -26.21
CA LEU A 446 46.37 5.17 -25.35
C LEU A 446 47.86 4.84 -25.41
N GLN A 447 48.24 3.56 -25.56
CA GLN A 447 49.62 3.15 -25.82
C GLN A 447 50.11 3.63 -27.19
N ALA A 448 49.27 3.59 -28.24
CA ALA A 448 49.63 4.08 -29.57
C ALA A 448 49.86 5.61 -29.55
N LEU A 449 48.97 6.36 -28.90
CA LEU A 449 49.13 7.81 -28.74
C LEU A 449 50.42 8.17 -27.98
N LYS A 450 50.77 7.42 -26.94
CA LYS A 450 52.05 7.52 -26.19
C LYS A 450 53.30 7.05 -26.96
N ARG A 451 53.17 6.69 -28.25
CA ARG A 451 54.29 6.42 -29.17
C ARG A 451 54.32 7.39 -30.35
N GLN A 452 53.40 8.37 -30.39
CA GLN A 452 53.35 9.46 -31.35
C GLN A 452 53.73 10.83 -30.73
N VAL A 453 54.00 10.83 -29.43
CA VAL A 453 54.57 11.92 -28.62
C VAL A 453 55.85 11.40 -27.98
#